data_AF-A0A4Y4DXD0-F1
#
_entry.id   AF-A0A4Y4DXD0-F1
#
_cell.length_a   1.000
_cell.length_b   1.000
_cell.length_c   1.000
_cell.angle_alpha   90.00
_cell.angle_beta   90.00
_cell.angle_gamma   90.00
#
_symmetry.space_group_name_H-M   'P 1'
#
loop_
_entity.id
_entity.type
_entity.pdbx_description
1 polymer ?
#
loop_
_entity_poly.entity_id
_entity_poly.type
_entity_poly.pdbx_seq_one_letter_code
_entity_poly.pdbx_strand_id
1 'polypeptide(L)'
;MSQPHGGSPTGRAATPARPGTAAGSSPRRPTDAVGASDRRHSRPASAAVYRRRRLVALVGLLLVVGLVLAFLAWGWPGFARADAAADPEPTVTVTADPPTPTLEPAARTGTTAFATALPDTVLDLVLRSDSATDAWTAARALEAYQLVYADGEGDDATTVTVVAGQWPTVAEAETAATDLVTAAGEPTDTGDVEVAGEVAGTYAVTPAADGQATVTWRNGTAVLQATGPADVVTDVYEAFPL
;
A
#
# COMPACT_ATOMS: atom_id res chain seq x y z
N MET A 1 23.60 -42.30 0.77
CA MET A 1 25.00 -42.49 0.35
C MET A 1 25.41 -41.31 -0.51
N SER A 2 26.40 -40.56 0.00
CA SER A 2 27.43 -39.86 -0.78
C SER A 2 27.00 -38.73 -1.75
N GLN A 3 27.11 -37.50 -1.25
CA GLN A 3 27.93 -36.44 -1.91
C GLN A 3 29.27 -37.06 -2.38
N PRO A 4 29.96 -36.59 -3.45
CA PRO A 4 30.55 -35.25 -3.37
C PRO A 4 31.12 -34.55 -4.64
N HIS A 5 31.65 -33.33 -4.40
CA HIS A 5 32.75 -32.57 -5.08
C HIS A 5 32.59 -32.20 -6.58
N GLY A 6 32.94 -31.02 -7.09
CA GLY A 6 33.80 -29.93 -6.62
C GLY A 6 34.61 -29.40 -7.82
N GLY A 7 34.92 -28.10 -7.84
CA GLY A 7 36.20 -27.62 -8.41
C GLY A 7 36.24 -26.98 -9.80
N SER A 8 36.00 -25.67 -9.84
CA SER A 8 36.96 -24.63 -10.30
C SER A 8 37.37 -24.56 -11.81
N PRO A 9 38.25 -23.62 -12.23
CA PRO A 9 37.89 -22.47 -13.07
C PRO A 9 38.75 -22.39 -14.35
N THR A 10 38.59 -21.35 -15.18
CA THR A 10 39.57 -20.76 -16.14
C THR A 10 38.76 -19.91 -17.13
N GLY A 11 39.17 -18.74 -17.61
CA GLY A 11 40.43 -18.02 -17.55
C GLY A 11 40.57 -17.16 -18.84
N ARG A 12 41.45 -16.14 -18.76
CA ARG A 12 42.15 -15.46 -19.88
C ARG A 12 41.41 -14.26 -20.52
N ALA A 13 41.82 -13.01 -20.23
CA ALA A 13 42.94 -12.22 -20.80
C ALA A 13 42.69 -11.82 -22.28
N ALA A 14 43.12 -10.71 -22.86
CA ALA A 14 44.13 -9.71 -22.54
C ALA A 14 43.90 -8.42 -23.39
N THR A 15 44.44 -7.29 -22.92
CA THR A 15 44.75 -6.06 -23.69
C THR A 15 45.86 -6.32 -24.74
N PRO A 16 46.03 -5.48 -25.80
CA PRO A 16 47.05 -4.41 -25.77
C PRO A 16 46.69 -3.12 -26.58
N ALA A 17 47.04 -1.92 -26.10
CA ALA A 17 48.12 -0.99 -26.56
C ALA A 17 47.95 -0.36 -27.97
N ARG A 18 47.74 0.97 -28.14
CA ARG A 18 48.67 2.15 -28.22
C ARG A 18 49.64 2.11 -29.44
N PRO A 19 50.40 3.17 -29.84
CA PRO A 19 50.29 4.65 -29.83
C PRO A 19 50.71 5.32 -31.19
N GLY A 20 50.76 6.66 -31.26
CA GLY A 20 51.78 7.39 -32.06
C GLY A 20 51.43 8.87 -32.30
N THR A 21 52.05 9.85 -31.60
CA THR A 21 53.26 10.65 -31.99
C THR A 21 53.01 11.67 -33.11
N ALA A 22 53.50 12.92 -33.16
CA ALA A 22 54.49 13.73 -32.43
C ALA A 22 54.35 15.20 -32.97
N ALA A 23 54.47 16.27 -32.16
CA ALA A 23 55.66 17.10 -31.87
C ALA A 23 55.92 18.32 -32.80
N GLY A 24 56.46 19.39 -32.19
CA GLY A 24 57.11 20.56 -32.83
C GLY A 24 56.59 21.91 -32.28
N SER A 25 57.07 22.46 -31.17
CA SER A 25 58.35 23.15 -30.90
C SER A 25 58.50 24.55 -31.55
N SER A 26 58.54 25.59 -30.69
CA SER A 26 58.89 27.03 -30.83
C SER A 26 60.26 27.29 -31.54
N PRO A 27 60.86 28.52 -31.67
CA PRO A 27 60.57 29.86 -31.09
C PRO A 27 60.90 31.10 -31.99
N ARG A 28 60.77 32.35 -31.47
CA ARG A 28 61.75 33.49 -31.50
C ARG A 28 61.08 34.89 -31.43
N ARG A 29 61.54 35.71 -30.48
CA ARG A 29 61.67 37.20 -30.52
C ARG A 29 63.13 37.52 -31.00
N PRO A 30 63.60 38.76 -31.31
CA PRO A 30 63.12 40.12 -30.97
C PRO A 30 63.33 41.21 -32.07
N THR A 31 63.17 42.50 -31.69
CA THR A 31 63.83 43.78 -32.11
C THR A 31 62.98 44.88 -32.76
N ASP A 32 62.81 45.97 -32.00
CA ASP A 32 63.03 47.42 -32.26
C ASP A 32 62.56 48.18 -33.54
N ALA A 33 62.39 49.49 -33.29
CA ALA A 33 62.34 50.66 -34.20
C ALA A 33 60.95 51.03 -34.80
N VAL A 34 60.32 52.16 -34.43
CA VAL A 34 60.60 53.59 -34.76
C VAL A 34 60.21 53.97 -36.20
N GLY A 35 59.45 55.07 -36.32
CA GLY A 35 59.23 55.85 -37.57
C GLY A 35 57.88 55.55 -38.24
N ALA A 36 56.85 56.37 -38.08
CA ALA A 36 56.61 57.66 -38.74
C ALA A 36 56.41 57.57 -40.26
N SER A 37 55.28 58.16 -40.70
CA SER A 37 54.89 58.49 -42.09
C SER A 37 54.65 57.28 -43.02
N ASP A 38 53.60 57.19 -43.82
CA ASP A 38 52.87 58.25 -44.48
C ASP A 38 51.49 57.75 -44.95
N ARG A 39 50.52 58.66 -44.96
CA ARG A 39 49.16 58.37 -45.43
C ARG A 39 49.12 58.48 -46.94
N ARG A 40 48.85 57.38 -47.65
CA ARG A 40 48.17 57.42 -48.95
C ARG A 40 47.14 56.29 -49.06
N HIS A 41 45.96 56.68 -49.51
CA HIS A 41 44.70 55.93 -49.43
C HIS A 41 44.70 54.70 -50.33
N SER A 42 44.43 53.54 -49.73
CA SER A 42 43.78 52.41 -50.42
C SER A 42 42.38 52.29 -49.84
N ARG A 43 41.36 52.63 -50.64
CA ARG A 43 39.96 52.34 -50.29
C ARG A 43 39.79 50.83 -50.40
N PRO A 44 39.22 50.13 -49.39
CA PRO A 44 38.00 49.41 -49.73
C PRO A 44 36.97 49.19 -48.60
N ALA A 45 35.79 48.78 -49.07
CA ALA A 45 34.71 48.05 -48.40
C ALA A 45 33.84 48.81 -47.39
N SER A 46 32.63 49.11 -47.84
CA SER A 46 31.51 49.68 -47.08
C SER A 46 31.23 48.97 -45.76
N ALA A 47 31.27 49.71 -44.64
CA ALA A 47 30.93 49.25 -43.29
C ALA A 47 29.49 48.69 -43.13
N ALA A 48 28.62 48.92 -44.11
CA ALA A 48 27.23 48.44 -44.09
C ALA A 48 27.10 46.92 -44.32
N VAL A 49 27.99 46.31 -45.12
CA VAL A 49 27.94 44.87 -45.43
C VAL A 49 28.41 44.02 -44.25
N TYR A 50 29.38 44.52 -43.48
CA TYR A 50 29.93 43.81 -42.32
C TYR A 50 28.93 43.73 -41.15
N ARG A 51 28.15 44.80 -40.93
CA ARG A 51 27.11 44.80 -39.88
C ARG A 51 25.96 43.86 -40.21
N ARG A 52 25.51 43.82 -41.48
CA ARG A 52 24.47 42.87 -41.93
C ARG A 52 24.95 41.43 -41.85
N ARG A 53 26.19 41.13 -42.26
CA ARG A 53 26.78 39.79 -42.13
C ARG A 53 26.93 39.35 -40.66
N ARG A 54 27.33 40.26 -39.78
CA ARG A 54 27.45 39.98 -38.34
C ARG A 54 26.10 39.72 -37.68
N LEU A 55 25.05 40.44 -38.09
CA LEU A 55 23.68 40.24 -37.58
C LEU A 55 23.08 38.92 -38.08
N VAL A 56 23.31 38.57 -39.35
CA VAL A 56 22.91 37.26 -39.91
C VAL A 56 23.66 36.11 -39.22
N ALA A 57 24.95 36.27 -38.93
CA ALA A 57 25.72 35.26 -38.20
C ALA A 57 25.21 35.07 -36.75
N LEU A 58 24.79 36.16 -36.09
CA LEU A 58 24.26 36.12 -34.73
C LEU A 58 22.88 35.45 -34.67
N VAL A 59 22.01 35.75 -35.65
CA VAL A 59 20.70 35.08 -35.81
C VAL A 59 20.88 33.61 -36.16
N GLY A 60 21.83 33.27 -37.03
CA GLY A 60 22.18 31.89 -37.34
C GLY A 60 22.68 31.12 -36.12
N LEU A 61 23.54 31.73 -35.29
CA LEU A 61 24.01 31.12 -34.05
C LEU A 61 22.87 30.88 -33.06
N LEU A 62 21.97 31.85 -32.88
CA LEU A 62 20.80 31.70 -32.00
C LEU A 62 19.87 30.57 -32.49
N LEU A 63 19.67 30.45 -33.80
CA LEU A 63 18.91 29.34 -34.38
C LEU A 63 19.60 28.00 -34.09
N VAL A 64 20.91 27.90 -34.28
CA VAL A 64 21.66 26.66 -34.00
C VAL A 64 21.60 26.31 -32.51
N VAL A 65 21.77 27.28 -31.62
CA VAL A 65 21.65 27.06 -30.17
C VAL A 65 20.24 26.63 -29.80
N GLY A 66 19.21 27.27 -30.35
CA GLY A 66 17.81 26.88 -30.14
C GLY A 66 17.52 25.45 -30.62
N LEU A 67 18.09 25.06 -31.77
CA LEU A 67 17.92 23.73 -32.34
C LEU A 67 18.68 22.67 -31.53
N VAL A 68 19.86 22.99 -31.00
CA VAL A 68 20.61 22.13 -30.07
C VAL A 68 19.85 21.96 -28.76
N LEU A 69 19.28 23.03 -28.21
CA LEU A 69 18.46 22.95 -26.99
C LEU A 69 17.18 22.14 -27.21
N ALA A 70 16.50 22.33 -28.35
CA ALA A 70 15.34 21.53 -28.72
C ALA A 70 15.71 20.05 -28.92
N PHE A 71 16.86 19.76 -29.54
CA PHE A 71 17.34 18.40 -29.74
C PHE A 71 17.79 17.74 -28.42
N LEU A 72 18.41 18.49 -27.51
CA LEU A 72 18.74 18.02 -26.16
C LEU A 72 17.47 17.75 -25.32
N ALA A 73 16.44 18.59 -25.46
CA ALA A 73 15.17 18.43 -24.77
C ALA A 73 14.32 17.28 -25.33
N TRP A 74 14.33 17.06 -26.65
CA TRP A 74 13.46 16.07 -27.31
C TRP A 74 14.16 14.73 -27.57
N GLY A 75 15.49 14.73 -27.72
CA GLY A 75 16.28 13.56 -28.11
C GLY A 75 17.02 12.85 -26.96
N TRP A 76 17.09 13.44 -25.76
CA TRP A 76 17.81 12.85 -24.63
C TRP A 76 16.96 12.88 -23.35
N PRO A 77 16.36 11.75 -22.90
CA PRO A 77 15.51 11.73 -21.71
C PRO A 77 16.35 11.69 -20.41
N GLY A 78 17.53 12.30 -20.41
CA GLY A 78 18.56 12.10 -19.39
C GLY A 78 18.54 13.10 -18.23
N PHE A 79 17.92 14.27 -18.40
CA PHE A 79 18.00 15.36 -17.41
C PHE A 79 16.64 15.76 -16.82
N ALA A 80 15.54 15.16 -17.31
CA ALA A 80 14.17 15.41 -16.84
C ALA A 80 13.60 14.26 -15.98
N ARG A 81 14.44 13.31 -15.56
CA ARG A 81 14.10 12.48 -14.40
C ARG A 81 14.54 13.27 -13.17
N ALA A 82 13.59 14.00 -12.57
CA ALA A 82 13.62 14.12 -11.12
C ALA A 82 13.84 12.71 -10.58
N ASP A 83 14.74 12.55 -9.60
CA ASP A 83 15.10 11.28 -8.98
C ASP A 83 13.93 10.31 -9.07
N ALA A 84 14.08 9.26 -9.91
CA ALA A 84 13.15 8.16 -9.85
C ALA A 84 13.20 7.73 -8.39
N ALA A 85 12.12 8.01 -7.65
CA ALA A 85 11.98 7.61 -6.27
C ALA A 85 12.44 6.16 -6.22
N ALA A 86 13.50 5.89 -5.45
CA ALA A 86 14.01 4.54 -5.30
C ALA A 86 12.79 3.66 -5.01
N ASP A 87 12.61 2.58 -5.79
CA ASP A 87 11.60 1.57 -5.48
C ASP A 87 11.74 1.24 -3.98
N PRO A 88 10.66 1.30 -3.20
CA PRO A 88 10.76 1.03 -1.76
C PRO A 88 11.42 -0.33 -1.58
N GLU A 89 12.48 -0.38 -0.78
CA GLU A 89 13.15 -1.65 -0.47
C GLU A 89 12.11 -2.63 0.09
N PRO A 90 12.12 -3.90 -0.33
CA PRO A 90 11.14 -4.87 0.13
C PRO A 90 11.23 -5.01 1.65
N THR A 91 10.24 -4.47 2.36
CA THR A 91 10.09 -4.67 3.79
C THR A 91 9.64 -6.09 4.04
N VAL A 92 10.47 -6.90 4.71
CA VAL A 92 10.08 -8.20 5.22
C VAL A 92 9.21 -7.96 6.45
N THR A 93 7.89 -8.11 6.30
CA THR A 93 6.96 -8.16 7.42
C THR A 93 6.95 -9.58 7.98
N VAL A 94 7.39 -9.73 9.23
CA VAL A 94 7.18 -10.97 9.98
C VAL A 94 5.79 -10.88 10.59
N THR A 95 4.86 -11.67 10.08
CA THR A 95 3.55 -11.86 10.70
C THR A 95 3.74 -12.73 11.94
N ALA A 96 3.36 -12.21 13.11
CA ALA A 96 3.30 -13.00 14.32
C ALA A 96 2.15 -14.00 14.24
N ASP A 97 2.27 -15.14 14.92
CA ASP A 97 1.16 -16.08 15.07
C ASP A 97 -0.03 -15.38 15.77
N PRO A 98 -1.28 -15.73 15.42
CA PRO A 98 -2.45 -15.17 16.10
C PRO A 98 -2.41 -15.52 17.59
N PRO A 99 -2.84 -14.60 18.47
CA PRO A 99 -2.76 -14.81 19.90
C PRO A 99 -3.67 -15.97 20.31
N THR A 100 -3.19 -16.77 21.27
CA THR A 100 -3.88 -17.97 21.77
C THR A 100 -4.40 -17.69 23.18
N PRO A 101 -5.63 -18.12 23.52
CA PRO A 101 -6.20 -17.85 24.83
C PRO A 101 -5.45 -18.61 25.92
N THR A 102 -5.31 -17.98 27.08
CA THR A 102 -4.59 -18.55 28.24
C THR A 102 -5.52 -19.06 29.34
N LEU A 103 -6.81 -18.75 29.23
CA LEU A 103 -7.86 -19.14 30.17
C LEU A 103 -8.71 -20.27 29.59
N GLU A 104 -9.36 -21.04 30.47
CA GLU A 104 -10.36 -22.02 30.04
C GLU A 104 -11.71 -21.33 29.80
N PRO A 105 -12.43 -21.65 28.70
CA PRO A 105 -13.74 -21.09 28.44
C PRO A 105 -14.79 -21.61 29.44
N ALA A 106 -15.78 -20.78 29.73
CA ALA A 106 -16.95 -21.19 30.48
C ALA A 106 -17.73 -22.28 29.74
N ALA A 107 -18.37 -23.17 30.50
CA ALA A 107 -19.20 -24.21 29.92
C ALA A 107 -20.42 -23.59 29.21
N ARG A 108 -20.66 -24.02 27.96
CA ARG A 108 -21.82 -23.64 27.16
C ARG A 108 -23.13 -24.01 27.87
N THR A 109 -24.08 -23.09 27.90
CA THR A 109 -25.43 -23.34 28.42
C THR A 109 -26.44 -23.64 27.30
N GLY A 110 -26.23 -23.11 26.09
CA GLY A 110 -27.02 -23.44 24.91
C GLY A 110 -26.85 -24.89 24.45
N THR A 111 -27.94 -25.53 24.04
CA THR A 111 -27.97 -26.95 23.65
C THR A 111 -28.50 -27.20 22.24
N THR A 112 -28.94 -26.15 21.54
CA THR A 112 -29.36 -26.24 20.14
C THR A 112 -28.15 -26.39 19.23
N ALA A 113 -28.35 -26.93 18.04
CA ALA A 113 -27.27 -27.08 17.07
C ALA A 113 -26.61 -25.73 16.74
N PHE A 114 -27.40 -24.65 16.65
CA PHE A 114 -26.91 -23.29 16.45
C PHE A 114 -26.04 -22.84 17.62
N ALA A 115 -26.52 -22.96 18.87
CA ALA A 115 -25.77 -22.51 20.05
C ALA A 115 -24.46 -23.29 20.23
N THR A 116 -24.46 -24.58 19.94
CA THR A 116 -23.26 -25.43 20.03
C THR A 116 -22.25 -25.20 18.91
N ALA A 117 -22.66 -24.57 17.81
CA ALA A 117 -21.77 -24.22 16.71
C ALA A 117 -21.00 -22.91 16.95
N LEU A 118 -21.45 -22.09 17.90
CA LEU A 118 -20.75 -20.87 18.29
C LEU A 118 -19.41 -21.23 18.97
N PRO A 119 -18.33 -20.47 18.73
CA PRO A 119 -17.00 -20.80 19.23
C PRO A 119 -16.89 -20.62 20.74
N ASP A 120 -16.07 -21.44 21.40
CA ASP A 120 -15.72 -21.23 22.81
C ASP A 120 -14.61 -20.17 22.97
N THR A 121 -13.82 -19.95 21.92
CA THR A 121 -12.72 -18.98 21.87
C THR A 121 -12.63 -18.31 20.51
N VAL A 122 -12.27 -17.03 20.48
CA VAL A 122 -11.97 -16.27 19.25
C VAL A 122 -10.72 -15.46 19.53
N LEU A 123 -9.64 -15.72 18.79
CA LEU A 123 -8.30 -15.19 19.10
C LEU A 123 -7.90 -15.54 20.54
N ASP A 124 -7.44 -14.57 21.33
CA ASP A 124 -7.15 -14.71 22.76
C ASP A 124 -8.37 -14.54 23.68
N LEU A 125 -9.54 -14.18 23.12
CA LEU A 125 -10.75 -14.03 23.90
C LEU A 125 -11.41 -15.38 24.15
N VAL A 126 -11.78 -15.62 25.40
CA VAL A 126 -12.48 -16.84 25.82
C VAL A 126 -13.92 -16.54 26.20
N LEU A 127 -14.83 -17.47 25.93
CA LEU A 127 -16.22 -17.38 26.37
C LEU A 127 -16.27 -17.30 27.89
N ARG A 128 -16.85 -16.23 28.42
CA ARG A 128 -17.05 -16.01 29.86
C ARG A 128 -18.47 -16.32 30.30
N SER A 129 -19.43 -16.05 29.43
CA SER A 129 -20.83 -16.38 29.65
C SER A 129 -21.57 -16.49 28.33
N ASP A 130 -22.56 -17.38 28.29
CA ASP A 130 -23.59 -17.42 27.27
C ASP A 130 -24.98 -17.45 27.92
N SER A 131 -25.97 -16.89 27.25
CA SER A 131 -27.36 -16.98 27.68
C SER A 131 -28.30 -16.82 26.49
N ALA A 132 -29.41 -17.56 26.49
CA ALA A 132 -30.51 -17.26 25.57
C ALA A 132 -31.04 -15.85 25.86
N THR A 133 -31.38 -15.12 24.81
CA THR A 133 -31.90 -13.74 24.90
C THR A 133 -33.15 -13.58 24.06
N ASP A 134 -34.05 -12.70 24.49
CA ASP A 134 -35.23 -12.33 23.72
C ASP A 134 -34.91 -11.31 22.61
N ALA A 135 -33.63 -10.91 22.47
CA ALA A 135 -33.16 -10.09 21.37
C ALA A 135 -33.64 -10.66 20.03
N TRP A 136 -34.11 -9.78 19.16
CA TRP A 136 -34.53 -10.12 17.79
C TRP A 136 -35.74 -11.07 17.67
N THR A 137 -36.42 -11.39 18.77
CA THR A 137 -37.72 -12.11 18.73
C THR A 137 -38.76 -11.35 17.90
N ALA A 138 -38.80 -10.01 18.03
CA ALA A 138 -39.67 -9.16 17.21
C ALA A 138 -39.30 -9.20 15.72
N ALA A 139 -38.01 -9.41 15.42
CA ALA A 139 -37.48 -9.65 14.08
C ALA A 139 -37.60 -11.12 13.64
N ARG A 140 -38.32 -11.96 14.40
CA ARG A 140 -38.66 -13.35 14.07
C ARG A 140 -37.46 -14.31 14.04
N ALA A 141 -36.40 -14.01 14.79
CA ALA A 141 -35.37 -14.99 15.08
C ALA A 141 -35.99 -16.25 15.73
N LEU A 142 -35.56 -17.43 15.30
CA LEU A 142 -35.95 -18.73 15.88
C LEU A 142 -35.37 -18.89 17.29
N GLU A 143 -34.14 -18.42 17.46
CA GLU A 143 -33.38 -18.41 18.68
C GLU A 143 -32.30 -17.32 18.60
N ALA A 144 -31.92 -16.79 19.75
CA ALA A 144 -30.83 -15.83 19.88
C ALA A 144 -30.08 -16.02 21.21
N TYR A 145 -28.77 -15.81 21.17
CA TYR A 145 -27.88 -15.95 22.30
C TYR A 145 -27.02 -14.69 22.45
N GLN A 146 -26.86 -14.23 23.69
CA GLN A 146 -25.86 -13.25 24.05
C GLN A 146 -24.65 -13.98 24.64
N LEU A 147 -23.48 -13.67 24.10
CA LEU A 147 -22.19 -14.24 24.47
C LEU A 147 -21.25 -13.11 24.89
N VAL A 148 -20.47 -13.35 25.93
CA VAL A 148 -19.43 -12.42 26.37
C VAL A 148 -18.09 -13.12 26.25
N TYR A 149 -17.20 -12.58 25.42
CA TYR A 149 -15.82 -13.02 25.29
C TYR A 149 -14.89 -12.01 25.96
N ALA A 150 -13.85 -12.50 26.65
CA ALA A 150 -12.84 -11.64 27.26
C ALA A 150 -11.45 -12.27 27.27
N ASP A 151 -10.41 -11.44 27.26
CA ASP A 151 -8.99 -11.85 27.37
C ASP A 151 -8.54 -12.15 28.81
N GLY A 152 -9.37 -11.83 29.81
CA GLY A 152 -9.00 -11.83 31.22
C GLY A 152 -10.18 -11.97 32.18
N GLU A 153 -9.89 -11.86 33.48
CA GLU A 153 -10.89 -11.78 34.55
C GLU A 153 -10.98 -10.36 35.11
N GLY A 154 -12.17 -9.96 35.55
CA GLY A 154 -12.40 -8.65 36.18
C GLY A 154 -12.64 -7.52 35.19
N ASP A 155 -12.78 -6.31 35.73
CA ASP A 155 -13.24 -5.14 34.99
C ASP A 155 -12.20 -4.55 34.02
N ASP A 156 -10.92 -4.92 34.18
CA ASP A 156 -9.82 -4.47 33.33
C ASP A 156 -9.66 -5.32 32.05
N ALA A 157 -10.44 -6.41 31.92
CA ALA A 157 -10.36 -7.30 30.78
C ALA A 157 -10.98 -6.68 29.51
N THR A 158 -10.30 -6.84 28.38
CA THR A 158 -10.86 -6.49 27.07
C THR A 158 -12.04 -7.40 26.81
N THR A 159 -13.22 -6.81 26.60
CA THR A 159 -14.48 -7.56 26.48
C THR A 159 -15.17 -7.26 25.16
N VAL A 160 -15.64 -8.32 24.49
CA VAL A 160 -16.51 -8.23 23.31
C VAL A 160 -17.81 -8.96 23.61
N THR A 161 -18.93 -8.27 23.41
CA THR A 161 -20.27 -8.85 23.50
C THR A 161 -20.76 -9.21 22.11
N VAL A 162 -21.16 -10.46 21.90
CA VAL A 162 -21.74 -10.93 20.65
C VAL A 162 -23.19 -11.33 20.90
N VAL A 163 -24.12 -10.79 20.12
CA VAL A 163 -25.47 -11.36 20.00
C VAL A 163 -25.50 -12.16 18.70
N ALA A 164 -25.88 -13.42 18.76
CA ALA A 164 -25.96 -14.32 17.62
C ALA A 164 -27.39 -14.88 17.53
N GLY A 165 -27.98 -14.83 16.35
CA GLY A 165 -29.34 -15.27 16.10
C GLY A 165 -29.46 -16.07 14.82
N GLN A 166 -30.49 -16.92 14.76
CA GLN A 166 -30.80 -17.72 13.58
C GLN A 166 -32.22 -17.45 13.09
N TRP A 167 -32.39 -17.34 11.78
CA TRP A 167 -33.68 -17.13 11.14
C TRP A 167 -34.15 -18.37 10.37
N PRO A 168 -35.47 -18.46 10.09
CA PRO A 168 -36.01 -19.58 9.30
C PRO A 168 -35.50 -19.60 7.87
N THR A 169 -35.23 -18.44 7.28
CA THR A 169 -34.77 -18.30 5.89
C THR A 169 -33.67 -17.27 5.74
N VAL A 170 -32.89 -17.40 4.66
CA VAL A 170 -31.81 -16.47 4.30
C VAL A 170 -32.35 -15.05 4.05
N ALA A 171 -33.53 -14.93 3.45
CA ALA A 171 -34.16 -13.64 3.16
C ALA A 171 -34.61 -12.91 4.45
N GLU A 172 -35.11 -13.65 5.44
CA GLU A 172 -35.44 -13.08 6.74
C GLU A 172 -34.18 -12.66 7.50
N ALA A 173 -33.11 -13.46 7.46
CA ALA A 173 -31.81 -13.09 8.02
C ALA A 173 -31.23 -11.82 7.36
N GLU A 174 -31.36 -11.69 6.04
CA GLU A 174 -30.91 -10.51 5.29
C GLU A 174 -31.63 -9.24 5.70
N THR A 175 -32.96 -9.33 5.85
CA THR A 175 -33.79 -8.22 6.31
C THR A 175 -33.37 -7.81 7.72
N ALA A 176 -33.23 -8.78 8.63
CA ALA A 176 -32.79 -8.52 9.99
C ALA A 176 -31.39 -7.90 10.06
N ALA A 177 -30.42 -8.41 9.30
CA ALA A 177 -29.08 -7.84 9.23
C ALA A 177 -29.10 -6.38 8.74
N THR A 178 -29.89 -6.08 7.70
CA THR A 178 -30.04 -4.72 7.16
C THR A 178 -30.64 -3.76 8.19
N ASP A 179 -31.69 -4.21 8.89
CA ASP A 179 -32.32 -3.42 9.95
C ASP A 179 -31.36 -3.17 11.12
N LEU A 180 -30.55 -4.17 11.49
CA LEU A 180 -29.55 -4.06 12.55
C LEU A 180 -28.41 -3.10 12.19
N VAL A 181 -27.92 -3.13 10.96
CA VAL A 181 -26.93 -2.17 10.47
C VAL A 181 -27.53 -0.76 10.51
N THR A 182 -28.75 -0.58 10.01
CA THR A 182 -29.45 0.71 10.04
C THR A 182 -29.63 1.23 11.47
N ALA A 183 -29.94 0.33 12.42
CA ALA A 183 -30.08 0.68 13.83
C ALA A 183 -28.74 1.03 14.50
N ALA A 184 -27.63 0.41 14.08
CA ALA A 184 -26.29 0.71 14.58
C ALA A 184 -25.78 2.08 14.11
N GLY A 185 -26.16 2.51 12.89
CA GLY A 185 -25.77 3.80 12.31
C GLY A 185 -25.16 3.66 10.92
N GLU A 186 -24.42 4.68 10.50
CA GLU A 186 -23.74 4.69 9.20
C GLU A 186 -22.47 3.82 9.25
N PRO A 187 -22.36 2.76 8.43
CA PRO A 187 -21.17 1.92 8.43
C PRO A 187 -19.98 2.64 7.77
N THR A 188 -18.79 2.42 8.31
CA THR A 188 -17.53 2.90 7.73
C THR A 188 -16.85 1.88 6.84
N ASP A 189 -17.19 0.60 7.01
CA ASP A 189 -16.72 -0.47 6.15
C ASP A 189 -17.83 -1.51 5.94
N THR A 190 -17.87 -2.10 4.76
CA THR A 190 -18.86 -3.11 4.36
C THR A 190 -18.26 -4.03 3.31
N GLY A 191 -18.67 -5.29 3.30
CA GLY A 191 -18.27 -6.20 2.24
C GLY A 191 -19.00 -7.53 2.28
N ASP A 192 -18.56 -8.42 1.40
CA ASP A 192 -19.10 -9.78 1.29
C ASP A 192 -18.44 -10.68 2.33
N VAL A 193 -19.23 -11.61 2.86
CA VAL A 193 -18.76 -12.72 3.69
C VAL A 193 -18.70 -13.95 2.80
N GLU A 194 -17.50 -14.52 2.62
CA GLU A 194 -17.29 -15.67 1.73
C GLU A 194 -17.02 -16.96 2.53
N VAL A 195 -17.63 -18.06 2.10
CA VAL A 195 -17.35 -19.41 2.59
C VAL A 195 -16.91 -20.26 1.41
N ALA A 196 -15.70 -20.79 1.46
CA ALA A 196 -15.10 -21.57 0.36
C ALA A 196 -15.08 -20.83 -1.00
N GLY A 197 -15.00 -19.49 -0.99
CA GLY A 197 -15.00 -18.64 -2.18
C GLY A 197 -16.39 -18.33 -2.76
N GLU A 198 -17.46 -18.66 -2.03
CA GLU A 198 -18.84 -18.31 -2.38
C GLU A 198 -19.38 -17.30 -1.38
N VAL A 199 -20.07 -16.26 -1.87
CA VAL A 199 -20.69 -15.24 -1.00
C VAL A 199 -21.83 -15.89 -0.18
N ALA A 200 -21.60 -16.04 1.11
CA ALA A 200 -22.53 -16.59 2.09
C ALA A 200 -23.30 -15.49 2.86
N GLY A 201 -22.82 -14.24 2.81
CA GLY A 201 -23.50 -13.10 3.39
C GLY A 201 -22.73 -11.80 3.23
N THR A 202 -22.95 -10.88 4.16
CA THR A 202 -22.34 -9.54 4.15
C THR A 202 -21.97 -9.13 5.56
N TYR A 203 -21.02 -8.22 5.70
CA TYR A 203 -20.66 -7.58 6.95
C TYR A 203 -20.73 -6.05 6.84
N ALA A 204 -20.89 -5.39 7.97
CA ALA A 204 -20.80 -3.95 8.11
C ALA A 204 -20.18 -3.57 9.47
N VAL A 205 -19.19 -2.69 9.44
CA VAL A 205 -18.53 -2.12 10.62
C VAL A 205 -19.10 -0.72 10.85
N THR A 206 -19.71 -0.52 12.00
CA THR A 206 -20.34 0.75 12.38
C THR A 206 -19.67 1.34 13.62
N PRO A 207 -19.05 2.52 13.54
CA PRO A 207 -18.44 3.16 14.70
C PRO A 207 -19.48 3.48 15.78
N ALA A 208 -19.08 3.34 17.03
CA ALA A 208 -19.83 3.77 18.19
C ALA A 208 -19.04 4.82 18.99
N ALA A 209 -19.63 5.33 20.08
CA ALA A 209 -18.96 6.28 20.95
C ALA A 209 -17.75 5.65 21.66
N ASP A 210 -16.86 6.50 22.19
CA ASP A 210 -15.79 6.11 23.12
C ASP A 210 -14.79 5.07 22.58
N GLY A 211 -14.55 5.06 21.26
CA GLY A 211 -13.60 4.13 20.63
C GLY A 211 -14.14 2.70 20.45
N GLN A 212 -15.44 2.52 20.64
CA GLN A 212 -16.13 1.26 20.40
C GLN A 212 -16.58 1.17 18.93
N ALA A 213 -16.86 -0.04 18.47
CA ALA A 213 -17.57 -0.28 17.22
C ALA A 213 -18.54 -1.46 17.37
N THR A 214 -19.48 -1.52 16.43
CA THR A 214 -20.39 -2.63 16.25
C THR A 214 -20.17 -3.23 14.87
N VAL A 215 -19.88 -4.53 14.81
CA VAL A 215 -19.78 -5.29 13.55
C VAL A 215 -21.01 -6.16 13.44
N THR A 216 -21.78 -6.00 12.37
CA THR A 216 -22.91 -6.87 12.05
C THR A 216 -22.58 -7.68 10.82
N TRP A 217 -22.72 -9.00 10.89
CA TRP A 217 -22.49 -9.88 9.75
C TRP A 217 -23.51 -10.99 9.66
N ARG A 218 -23.71 -11.49 8.44
CA ARG A 218 -24.59 -12.63 8.13
C ARG A 218 -23.79 -13.76 7.49
N ASN A 219 -24.14 -14.99 7.83
CA ASN A 219 -23.78 -16.19 7.09
C ASN A 219 -25.04 -17.06 6.93
N GLY A 220 -25.58 -17.11 5.72
CA GLY A 220 -26.81 -17.84 5.41
C GLY A 220 -27.99 -17.36 6.27
N THR A 221 -28.43 -18.19 7.20
CA THR A 221 -29.53 -17.87 8.12
C THR A 221 -29.09 -17.33 9.48
N ALA A 222 -27.79 -17.30 9.76
CA ALA A 222 -27.24 -16.74 10.98
C ALA A 222 -26.93 -15.25 10.80
N VAL A 223 -27.30 -14.43 11.78
CA VAL A 223 -26.88 -13.03 11.90
C VAL A 223 -26.22 -12.84 13.25
N LEU A 224 -25.09 -12.15 13.26
CA LEU A 224 -24.32 -11.86 14.45
C LEU A 224 -24.06 -10.36 14.52
N GLN A 225 -24.04 -9.84 15.74
CA GLN A 225 -23.68 -8.46 16.04
C GLN A 225 -22.70 -8.46 17.22
N ALA A 226 -21.45 -8.11 16.95
CA ALA A 226 -20.42 -7.95 17.96
C ALA A 226 -20.25 -6.48 18.32
N THR A 227 -20.07 -6.17 19.61
CA THR A 227 -19.80 -4.81 20.10
C THR A 227 -18.65 -4.86 21.11
N GLY A 228 -17.70 -3.95 20.96
CA GLY A 228 -16.49 -3.86 21.79
C GLY A 228 -15.55 -2.76 21.28
N PRO A 229 -14.29 -2.73 21.75
CA PRO A 229 -13.26 -1.83 21.23
C PRO A 229 -13.10 -1.99 19.72
N ALA A 230 -12.99 -0.89 18.98
CA ALA A 230 -13.06 -0.89 17.52
C ALA A 230 -12.02 -1.80 16.85
N ASP A 231 -10.78 -1.75 17.34
CA ASP A 231 -9.68 -2.57 16.83
C ASP A 231 -9.96 -4.07 17.08
N VAL A 232 -10.43 -4.39 18.30
CA VAL A 232 -10.65 -5.78 18.75
C VAL A 232 -11.87 -6.41 18.08
N VAL A 233 -12.98 -5.67 17.94
CA VAL A 233 -14.22 -6.23 17.41
C VAL A 233 -14.12 -6.55 15.91
N THR A 234 -13.29 -5.81 15.18
CA THR A 234 -12.99 -6.08 13.77
C THR A 234 -12.18 -7.37 13.65
N ASP A 235 -11.12 -7.52 14.46
CA ASP A 235 -10.32 -8.75 14.53
C ASP A 235 -11.16 -9.97 14.93
N VAL A 236 -12.10 -9.79 15.87
CA VAL A 236 -13.06 -10.84 16.27
C VAL A 236 -13.92 -11.29 15.10
N TYR A 237 -14.44 -10.37 14.30
CA TYR A 237 -15.22 -10.72 13.11
C TYR A 237 -14.37 -11.52 12.10
N GLU A 238 -13.15 -11.07 11.80
CA GLU A 238 -12.27 -11.74 10.84
C GLU A 238 -11.87 -13.16 11.30
N ALA A 239 -11.73 -13.36 12.60
CA ALA A 239 -11.37 -14.64 13.21
C ALA A 239 -12.57 -15.52 13.58
N PHE A 240 -13.80 -15.02 13.47
CA PHE A 240 -14.99 -15.77 13.86
C PHE A 240 -15.22 -16.91 12.86
N PRO A 241 -15.28 -18.18 13.29
CA PRO A 241 -15.54 -19.28 12.38
C PRO A 241 -16.95 -19.15 11.78
N LEU A 242 -17.00 -19.20 10.46
CA LEU A 242 -18.20 -19.06 9.61
C LEU A 242 -18.71 -20.42 9.14
#